data_AF-E1TFA8-F1
#
_entry.id   AF-E1TFA8-F1
#
_cell.length_a   1.000
_cell.length_b   1.000
_cell.length_c   1.000
_cell.angle_alpha   90.00
_cell.angle_beta   90.00
_cell.angle_gamma   90.00
#
_symmetry.space_group_name_H-M   'P 1'
#
loop_
_entity.id
_entity.type
_entity.pdbx_description
1 polymer ?
#
loop_
_entity_poly.entity_id
_entity_poly.type
_entity_poly.pdbx_seq_one_letter_code
_entity_poly.pdbx_strand_id
1 'polypeptide(L)'
;MPSEFEFLDKHFYETDVPELAAQAARERFGDYPPARASTVIYGIRWAELVDLIERAVINHSYGPTIFNTPAFATIGEYRGQPQWNIVLTGLRYVNASMKVDRMTTTYSVEKFSNGTIIVNAHVINGVVPMLGDIVHLEAATGTPEGPVELKNAN
;
A
#
# COMPACT_ATOMS: atom_id res chain seq x y z
N MET A 1 -12.27 -12.89 -10.18
CA MET A 1 -11.81 -13.33 -8.84
C MET A 1 -12.68 -12.62 -7.83
N PRO A 2 -13.26 -13.29 -6.81
CA PRO A 2 -13.77 -12.59 -5.65
C PRO A 2 -12.54 -12.17 -4.85
N SER A 3 -11.95 -11.04 -5.24
CA SER A 3 -10.53 -10.80 -4.98
C SER A 3 -10.40 -9.98 -3.72
N GLU A 4 -10.06 -10.64 -2.61
CA GLU A 4 -9.66 -9.99 -1.34
C GLU A 4 -8.61 -8.89 -1.57
N PHE A 5 -7.88 -8.97 -2.69
CA PHE A 5 -6.84 -8.04 -3.11
C PHE A 5 -7.25 -7.05 -4.20
N GLU A 6 -8.52 -6.96 -4.61
CA GLU A 6 -8.95 -6.05 -5.70
C GLU A 6 -8.63 -4.59 -5.38
N PHE A 7 -8.78 -4.19 -4.11
CA PHE A 7 -8.35 -2.89 -3.65
C PHE A 7 -6.84 -2.72 -3.80
N LEU A 8 -6.06 -3.70 -3.35
CA LEU A 8 -4.59 -3.64 -3.37
C LEU A 8 -4.03 -3.58 -4.80
N ASP A 9 -4.67 -4.25 -5.76
CA ASP A 9 -4.26 -4.25 -7.17
C ASP A 9 -4.25 -2.81 -7.76
N LYS A 10 -5.21 -1.98 -7.35
CA LYS A 10 -5.25 -0.54 -7.72
C LYS A 10 -4.06 0.23 -7.16
N HIS A 11 -3.47 -0.23 -6.07
CA HIS A 11 -2.31 0.36 -5.38
C HIS A 11 -0.99 -0.35 -5.70
N PHE A 12 -0.95 -1.20 -6.74
CA PHE A 12 0.25 -1.96 -7.11
C PHE A 12 0.58 -1.86 -8.59
N TYR A 13 1.87 -1.73 -8.93
CA TYR A 13 2.33 -1.79 -10.30
C TYR A 13 3.66 -2.55 -10.41
N GLU A 14 3.64 -3.67 -11.15
CA GLU A 14 4.81 -4.54 -11.29
C GLU A 14 5.84 -3.93 -12.23
N THR A 15 6.73 -3.11 -11.67
CA THR A 15 7.84 -2.47 -12.37
C THR A 15 8.97 -2.18 -11.39
N ASP A 16 10.20 -2.08 -11.90
CA ASP A 16 11.34 -1.51 -11.16
C ASP A 16 11.56 -0.02 -11.49
N VAL A 17 10.79 0.53 -12.43
CA VAL A 17 10.94 1.89 -12.97
C VAL A 17 9.96 2.84 -12.27
N PRO A 18 10.43 3.80 -11.45
CA PRO A 18 9.55 4.68 -10.67
C PRO A 18 8.66 5.58 -11.53
N GLU A 19 9.10 5.94 -12.73
CA GLU A 19 8.31 6.74 -13.68
C GLU A 19 7.06 6.00 -14.16
N LEU A 20 7.16 4.69 -14.38
CA LEU A 20 6.01 3.87 -14.78
C LEU A 20 5.03 3.69 -13.61
N ALA A 21 5.54 3.52 -12.39
CA ALA A 21 4.70 3.48 -11.19
C ALA A 21 3.98 4.82 -10.95
N ALA A 22 4.67 5.94 -11.15
CA ALA A 22 4.11 7.28 -11.07
C ALA A 22 3.03 7.52 -12.15
N GLN A 23 3.27 7.05 -13.37
CA GLN A 23 2.28 7.11 -14.45
C GLN A 23 1.04 6.29 -14.09
N ALA A 24 1.21 5.06 -13.59
CA ALA A 24 0.09 4.24 -13.13
C ALA A 24 -0.70 4.91 -11.99
N ALA A 25 0.00 5.56 -11.05
CA ALA A 25 -0.65 6.33 -9.99
C ALA A 25 -1.53 7.45 -10.58
N ARG A 26 -1.03 8.19 -11.56
CA ARG A 26 -1.80 9.25 -12.24
C ARG A 26 -2.99 8.69 -13.02
N GLU A 27 -2.82 7.60 -13.76
CA GLU A 27 -3.89 6.99 -14.56
C GLU A 27 -5.04 6.45 -13.68
N ARG A 28 -4.72 5.91 -12.50
CA ARG A 28 -5.70 5.27 -11.61
C ARG A 28 -6.40 6.24 -10.67
N PHE A 29 -5.66 7.23 -10.16
CA PHE A 29 -6.18 8.16 -9.16
C PHE A 29 -6.46 9.56 -9.72
N GLY A 30 -6.13 9.79 -10.98
CA GLY A 30 -6.26 11.08 -11.65
C GLY A 30 -5.29 12.14 -11.10
N ASP A 31 -5.46 13.36 -11.57
CA ASP A 31 -4.72 14.53 -11.09
C ASP A 31 -5.22 15.03 -9.71
N TYR A 32 -6.37 14.50 -9.25
CA TYR A 32 -7.11 14.97 -8.06
C TYR A 32 -7.55 13.81 -7.15
N PRO A 33 -6.63 13.08 -6.49
CA PRO A 33 -7.03 12.05 -5.54
C PRO A 33 -7.80 12.69 -4.37
N PRO A 34 -9.00 12.17 -4.00
CA PRO A 34 -9.77 12.67 -2.85
C PRO A 34 -9.13 12.29 -1.50
N ALA A 35 -8.14 11.40 -1.49
CA ALA A 35 -7.36 11.01 -0.32
C ALA A 35 -6.09 11.88 -0.20
N ARG A 36 -5.62 12.11 1.03
CA ARG A 36 -4.43 12.95 1.33
C ARG A 36 -3.15 12.51 0.60
N ALA A 37 -3.06 11.26 0.17
CA ALA A 37 -2.07 10.75 -0.77
C ALA A 37 -2.60 9.48 -1.45
N SER A 38 -2.26 9.26 -2.72
CA SER A 38 -2.50 8.00 -3.43
C SER A 38 -1.17 7.26 -3.60
N THR A 39 -1.03 6.13 -2.89
CA THR A 39 0.19 5.33 -2.88
C THR A 39 0.15 4.23 -3.94
N VAL A 40 1.26 4.03 -4.67
CA VAL A 40 1.47 2.85 -5.52
C VAL A 40 2.76 2.15 -5.12
N ILE A 41 2.66 0.87 -4.76
CA ILE A 41 3.79 -0.02 -4.47
C ILE A 41 4.39 -0.50 -5.78
N TYR A 42 5.72 -0.51 -5.86
CA TYR A 42 6.49 -1.03 -7.01
C TYR A 42 7.79 -1.70 -6.54
N GLY A 43 8.54 -2.29 -7.48
CA GLY A 43 9.82 -2.94 -7.20
C GLY A 43 9.72 -4.27 -6.45
N ILE A 44 8.54 -4.88 -6.47
CA ILE A 44 8.23 -6.20 -5.92
C ILE A 44 7.23 -6.90 -6.84
N ARG A 45 7.28 -8.24 -6.93
CA ARG A 45 6.30 -9.00 -7.73
C ARG A 45 4.97 -9.09 -7.01
N TRP A 46 3.86 -9.14 -7.74
CA TRP A 46 2.52 -9.26 -7.16
C TRP A 46 2.40 -10.48 -6.23
N ALA A 47 2.85 -11.65 -6.71
CA ALA A 47 2.81 -12.89 -5.94
C ALA A 47 3.63 -12.81 -4.65
N GLU A 48 4.74 -12.07 -4.65
CA GLU A 48 5.56 -11.87 -3.45
C GLU A 48 4.88 -10.94 -2.45
N LEU A 49 4.24 -9.87 -2.92
CA LEU A 49 3.45 -8.97 -2.07
C LEU A 49 2.28 -9.70 -1.40
N VAL A 50 1.55 -10.52 -2.16
CA VAL A 50 0.44 -11.35 -1.64
C VAL A 50 0.95 -12.36 -0.61
N ASP A 51 2.02 -13.09 -0.92
CA ASP A 51 2.62 -14.08 0.00
C ASP A 51 3.09 -13.42 1.31
N LEU A 52 3.64 -12.19 1.27
CA LEU A 52 4.00 -11.45 2.48
C LEU A 52 2.79 -11.14 3.37
N ILE A 53 1.66 -10.73 2.77
CA ILE A 53 0.42 -10.39 3.48
C ILE A 53 -0.18 -11.66 4.11
N GLU A 54 -0.32 -12.73 3.33
CA GLU A 54 -0.87 -14.01 3.79
C GLU A 54 -0.02 -14.59 4.92
N ARG A 55 1.31 -14.59 4.75
CA ARG A 55 2.24 -15.08 5.79
C ARG A 55 2.17 -14.24 7.06
N ALA A 56 2.01 -12.92 6.97
CA ALA A 56 1.88 -12.08 8.16
C ALA A 56 0.66 -12.49 9.01
N VAL A 57 -0.46 -12.79 8.37
CA VAL A 57 -1.70 -13.24 9.02
C VAL A 57 -1.58 -14.66 9.56
N ILE A 58 -0.98 -15.57 8.79
CA ILE A 58 -0.69 -16.94 9.22
C ILE A 58 0.26 -16.94 10.43
N ASN A 59 1.33 -16.15 10.39
CA ASN A 59 2.31 -16.01 11.46
C ASN A 59 1.68 -15.51 12.76
N HIS A 60 0.75 -14.56 12.67
CA HIS A 60 -0.01 -14.08 13.83
C HIS A 60 -0.72 -15.23 14.58
N SER A 61 -1.22 -16.23 13.86
CA SER A 61 -1.93 -17.37 14.46
C SER A 61 -1.03 -18.36 15.19
N TYR A 62 0.28 -18.31 14.96
CA TYR A 62 1.27 -19.10 15.71
C TYR A 62 1.67 -18.45 17.06
N GLY A 63 0.99 -17.36 17.48
CA GLY A 63 1.11 -16.77 18.81
C GLY A 63 2.47 -16.09 19.06
N PRO A 64 3.11 -16.29 20.23
CA PRO A 64 4.32 -15.54 20.64
C PRO A 64 5.59 -15.90 19.85
N THR A 65 5.47 -16.72 18.80
CA THR A 65 6.59 -17.11 17.95
C THR A 65 7.11 -15.89 17.21
N ILE A 66 8.38 -15.55 17.41
CA ILE A 66 9.02 -14.45 16.71
C ILE A 66 9.49 -14.95 15.35
N PHE A 67 8.89 -14.43 14.29
CA PHE A 67 9.33 -14.67 12.92
C PHE A 67 10.21 -13.51 12.46
N ASN A 68 11.38 -13.81 11.87
CA ASN A 68 12.21 -12.80 11.22
C ASN A 68 11.66 -12.54 9.81
N THR A 69 10.61 -11.72 9.72
CA THR A 69 9.86 -11.44 8.49
C THR A 69 9.72 -9.93 8.31
N PRO A 70 9.77 -9.41 7.06
CA PRO A 70 9.52 -8.00 6.78
C PRO A 70 8.03 -7.61 6.88
N ALA A 71 7.15 -8.55 7.24
CA ALA A 71 5.71 -8.36 7.35
C ALA A 71 5.15 -8.96 8.64
N PHE A 72 4.28 -8.23 9.35
CA PHE A 72 3.58 -8.72 10.54
C PHE A 72 2.15 -8.20 10.61
N ALA A 73 1.26 -8.97 11.23
CA ALA A 73 -0.15 -8.63 11.36
C ALA A 73 -0.58 -8.55 12.83
N THR A 74 -1.51 -7.65 13.12
CA THR A 74 -2.23 -7.59 14.40
C THR A 74 -3.73 -7.46 14.15
N ILE A 75 -4.53 -7.92 15.12
CA ILE A 75 -5.97 -7.66 15.14
C ILE A 75 -6.23 -6.37 15.92
N GLY A 76 -6.89 -5.43 15.27
CA GLY A 76 -7.47 -4.25 15.90
C GLY A 76 -8.98 -4.22 15.72
N GLU A 77 -9.57 -3.06 15.99
CA GLU A 77 -11.00 -2.82 15.82
C GLU A 77 -11.22 -1.51 15.06
N TYR A 78 -12.08 -1.54 14.04
CA TYR A 78 -12.55 -0.36 13.34
C TYR A 78 -14.08 -0.31 13.40
N ARG A 79 -14.61 0.75 14.02
CA ARG A 79 -16.07 0.96 14.20
C ARG A 79 -16.80 -0.25 14.83
N GLY A 80 -16.20 -0.90 15.83
CA GLY A 80 -16.83 -2.06 16.48
C GLY A 80 -16.63 -3.40 15.76
N GLN A 81 -15.88 -3.44 14.65
CA GLN A 81 -15.62 -4.66 13.88
C GLN A 81 -14.14 -5.04 13.91
N PRO A 82 -13.79 -6.32 14.10
CA PRO A 82 -12.41 -6.80 13.99
C PRO A 82 -11.82 -6.48 12.63
N GLN A 83 -10.58 -5.99 12.62
CA GLN A 83 -9.86 -5.67 11.40
C GLN A 83 -8.39 -6.10 11.51
N TRP A 84 -7.87 -6.68 10.43
CA TRP A 84 -6.44 -6.91 10.28
C TRP A 84 -5.71 -5.58 10.06
N ASN A 85 -4.61 -5.40 10.79
CA ASN A 85 -3.63 -4.35 10.55
C ASN A 85 -2.32 -5.05 10.15
N ILE A 86 -1.99 -4.99 8.86
CA ILE A 86 -0.87 -5.72 8.28
C ILE A 86 0.21 -4.72 7.93
N VAL A 87 1.34 -4.80 8.59
CA VAL A 87 2.48 -3.90 8.40
C VAL A 87 3.50 -4.59 7.52
N LEU A 88 3.82 -3.99 6.39
CA LEU A 88 4.81 -4.44 5.41
C LEU A 88 5.96 -3.44 5.39
N THR A 89 7.20 -3.92 5.48
CA THR A 89 8.41 -3.08 5.56
C THR A 89 9.37 -3.38 4.41
N GLY A 90 10.31 -2.46 4.15
CA GLY A 90 11.32 -2.62 3.10
C GLY A 90 10.81 -2.40 1.68
N LEU A 91 9.59 -1.88 1.52
CA LEU A 91 8.96 -1.70 0.21
C LEU A 91 9.43 -0.42 -0.49
N ARG A 92 9.25 -0.37 -1.82
CA ARG A 92 9.33 0.88 -2.58
C ARG A 92 7.93 1.31 -2.97
N TYR A 93 7.67 2.61 -2.90
CA TYR A 93 6.39 3.16 -3.29
C TYR A 93 6.54 4.57 -3.83
N VAL A 94 5.54 5.01 -4.60
CA VAL A 94 5.36 6.40 -4.97
C VAL A 94 4.11 6.94 -4.29
N ASN A 95 4.15 8.18 -3.83
CA ASN A 95 2.99 8.89 -3.33
C ASN A 95 2.65 10.03 -4.29
N ALA A 96 1.48 9.93 -4.90
CA ALA A 96 0.85 11.02 -5.63
C ALA A 96 0.13 11.93 -4.64
N SER A 97 0.48 13.22 -4.66
CA SER A 97 -0.05 14.23 -3.75
C SER A 97 -0.39 15.52 -4.48
N MET A 98 -1.27 16.29 -3.85
CA MET A 98 -1.65 17.62 -4.31
C MET A 98 -0.85 18.67 -3.55
N LYS A 99 -0.07 19.48 -4.26
CA LYS A 99 0.63 20.63 -3.70
C LYS A 99 -0.05 21.91 -4.17
N VAL A 100 -0.65 22.66 -3.24
CA VAL A 100 -1.22 23.98 -3.51
C VAL A 100 -0.15 25.03 -3.27
N ASP A 101 0.29 25.71 -4.33
CA ASP A 101 1.20 26.85 -4.23
C ASP A 101 0.55 28.08 -4.87
N ARG A 102 0.42 29.17 -4.09
CA ARG A 102 -0.07 30.49 -4.54
C ARG A 102 -1.27 30.44 -5.51
N MET A 103 -2.34 29.75 -5.11
CA MET A 103 -3.60 29.57 -5.87
C MET A 103 -3.54 28.61 -7.07
N THR A 104 -2.40 27.97 -7.33
CA THR A 104 -2.27 26.91 -8.34
C THR A 104 -2.16 25.56 -7.65
N THR A 105 -3.06 24.65 -8.01
CA THR A 105 -2.98 23.26 -7.58
C THR A 105 -2.06 22.52 -8.54
N THR A 106 -0.94 22.01 -8.03
CA THR A 106 0.02 21.21 -8.79
C THR A 106 0.02 19.78 -8.30
N TYR A 107 0.02 18.84 -9.24
CA TYR A 107 0.17 17.42 -8.95
C TYR A 107 1.66 17.11 -8.80
N SER A 108 2.04 16.42 -7.73
CA SER A 108 3.41 15.99 -7.49
C SER A 108 3.47 14.53 -7.06
N VAL A 109 4.40 13.78 -7.64
CA VAL A 109 4.69 12.41 -7.24
C VAL A 109 6.07 12.36 -6.62
N GLU A 110 6.16 11.82 -5.42
CA GLU A 110 7.42 11.57 -4.73
C GLU A 110 7.67 10.07 -4.60
N LYS A 111 8.91 9.64 -4.81
CA LYS A 111 9.31 8.24 -4.64
C LYS A 111 10.00 8.02 -3.30
N PHE A 112 9.76 6.85 -2.74
CA PHE A 112 10.26 6.42 -1.45
C PHE A 112 10.86 5.02 -1.53
N SER A 113 11.90 4.78 -0.73
CA SER A 113 12.50 3.47 -0.53
C SER A 113 12.57 3.10 0.95
N ASN A 114 12.79 1.81 1.22
CA ASN A 114 12.76 1.23 2.57
C ASN A 114 11.50 1.65 3.34
N GLY A 115 10.37 1.57 2.64
CA GLY A 115 9.07 2.04 3.06
C GLY A 115 8.34 1.06 3.94
N THR A 116 7.48 1.61 4.81
CA THR A 116 6.50 0.88 5.59
C THR A 116 5.11 1.20 5.07
N ILE A 117 4.40 0.17 4.59
CA ILE A 117 3.01 0.23 4.17
C ILE A 117 2.16 -0.51 5.19
N ILE A 118 1.04 0.09 5.57
CA ILE A 118 0.01 -0.53 6.40
C ILE A 118 -1.16 -0.87 5.49
N VAL A 119 -1.56 -2.13 5.51
CA VAL A 119 -2.71 -2.66 4.79
C VAL A 119 -3.75 -3.07 5.81
N ASN A 120 -4.99 -2.60 5.64
CA ASN A 120 -6.11 -3.04 6.46
C ASN A 120 -7.04 -3.94 5.66
N ALA A 121 -7.43 -5.05 6.30
CA ALA A 121 -8.33 -6.02 5.71
C ALA A 121 -9.42 -6.45 6.69
N HIS A 122 -10.59 -6.81 6.19
CA HIS A 122 -11.64 -7.43 7.00
C HIS A 122 -11.19 -8.80 7.53
N VAL A 123 -11.76 -9.19 8.67
CA VAL A 123 -11.65 -10.57 9.18
C VAL A 123 -12.88 -11.34 8.71
N ILE A 124 -12.70 -12.47 8.00
CA ILE A 124 -13.85 -13.28 7.56
C ILE A 124 -14.51 -13.93 8.78
N ASN A 125 -15.78 -13.59 9.03
CA ASN A 125 -16.66 -14.22 10.03
C ASN A 125 -16.07 -14.30 11.46
N GLY A 126 -15.14 -13.43 11.84
CA GLY A 126 -14.46 -13.48 13.14
C GLY A 126 -13.53 -14.68 13.33
N VAL A 127 -13.21 -15.42 12.26
CA VAL A 127 -12.33 -16.59 12.29
C VAL A 127 -10.91 -16.14 11.92
N VAL A 128 -10.05 -15.98 12.91
CA VAL A 128 -8.59 -15.90 12.73
C VAL A 128 -8.09 -17.31 12.33
N PRO A 129 -7.22 -17.51 11.31
CA PRO A 129 -6.44 -16.57 10.49
C PRO A 129 -7.06 -16.05 9.19
N MET A 130 -8.37 -16.14 8.95
CA MET A 130 -8.87 -15.85 7.61
C MET A 130 -8.73 -14.36 7.25
N LEU A 131 -7.98 -14.08 6.19
CA LEU A 131 -7.87 -12.79 5.54
C LEU A 131 -9.16 -12.55 4.74
N GLY A 132 -9.82 -11.42 4.95
CA GLY A 132 -10.92 -10.96 4.09
C GLY A 132 -10.46 -9.82 3.19
N ASP A 133 -11.43 -9.09 2.62
CA ASP A 133 -11.14 -8.01 1.69
C ASP A 133 -10.23 -6.93 2.28
N ILE A 134 -9.17 -6.60 1.54
CA ILE A 134 -8.37 -5.40 1.76
C ILE A 134 -9.24 -4.19 1.43
N VAL A 135 -9.29 -3.25 2.35
CA VAL A 135 -10.15 -2.07 2.25
C VAL A 135 -9.43 -0.75 2.44
N HIS A 136 -8.19 -0.80 2.93
CA HIS A 136 -7.38 0.39 3.09
C HIS A 136 -5.90 0.09 2.93
N LEU A 137 -5.17 1.11 2.48
CA LEU A 137 -3.73 1.12 2.38
C LEU A 137 -3.23 2.51 2.74
N GLU A 138 -2.22 2.56 3.61
CA GLU A 138 -1.55 3.78 4.04
C GLU A 138 -0.03 3.60 3.95
N ALA A 139 0.66 4.59 3.35
CA ALA A 139 2.10 4.71 3.48
C ALA A 139 2.45 5.43 4.79
N ALA A 140 3.00 4.70 5.76
CA ALA A 140 3.29 5.23 7.09
C ALA A 140 4.63 5.97 7.16
N THR A 141 5.69 5.39 6.59
CA THR A 141 7.03 6.00 6.55
C THR A 141 7.84 5.44 5.38
N GLY A 142 8.90 6.15 4.99
CA GLY A 142 9.84 5.75 3.96
C GLY A 142 10.95 6.78 3.81
N THR A 143 12.05 6.38 3.18
CA THR A 143 13.15 7.29 2.86
C THR A 143 12.80 8.03 1.57
N PRO A 144 12.60 9.36 1.58
CA PRO A 144 12.30 10.11 0.38
C PRO A 144 13.52 10.11 -0.56
N GLU A 145 13.32 9.72 -1.81
CA GLU A 145 14.36 9.74 -2.85
C GLU A 145 14.18 10.91 -3.83
N GLY A 146 13.14 11.74 -3.61
CA GLY A 146 12.84 12.93 -4.40
C GLY A 146 11.62 12.78 -5.32
N PRO A 147 11.31 13.84 -6.09
CA PRO A 147 10.19 13.83 -7.02
C PRO A 147 10.46 12.92 -8.22
N VAL A 148 9.39 12.41 -8.82
CA VAL A 148 9.41 11.69 -10.10
C VAL A 148 8.82 12.59 -11.18
N GLU A 149 9.59 12.85 -12.23
CA GLU A 149 9.09 13.59 -13.38
C GLU A 149 8.25 12.69 -14.28
N LEU A 150 6.98 13.04 -14.47
CA LEU A 150 6.14 12.39 -15.46
C LEU A 150 6.51 12.90 -16.85
N LYS A 151 7.06 12.04 -17.69
CA LYS A 151 7.20 12.34 -19.12
C LYS A 151 5.80 12.49 -19.71
N ASN A 152 5.47 13.69 -20.17
CA ASN A 152 4.16 14.14 -20.67
C ASN A 152 3.23 14.73 -19.57
N ALA A 153 3.63 15.88 -19.03
CA ALA A 153 2.73 16.83 -18.37
C ALA A 153 2.24 17.92 -19.35
N ASN A 154 1.95 17.55 -20.60
CA ASN A 154 1.35 18.43 -21.61
C ASN A 154 -0.14 18.15 -21.74
#